data_AF-A0A2V9G393-F1
#
_entry.id   AF-A0A2V9G393-F1
#
_cell.length_a   1.000
_cell.length_b   1.000
_cell.length_c   1.000
_cell.angle_alpha   90.00
_cell.angle_beta   90.00
_cell.angle_gamma   90.00
#
_symmetry.space_group_name_H-M   'P 1'
#
loop_
_entity.id
_entity.type
_entity.pdbx_description
1 polymer ?
#
loop_
_entity_poly.entity_id
_entity_poly.type
_entity_poly.pdbx_seq_one_letter_code
_entity_poly.pdbx_strand_id
1 'polypeptide(L)'
;MLIPLRHENMEGRRWPVVTFALIALNVVIFLGTHWKIEEQEPERREVRMHILVLAAKHPELKMSEEVEKFVDEVKSKAPEAFWQQLSSSKRKPEDDWDAQIRDVDDREQLQAEMDRLAQRFPEVQRISILENYAFVPAHPKPISYLTSMFLHIGWLHLIGNMWFLWLAGFILEDQWGRVIYPIFYLLAGVAASLVHALFNPSSLGAAFGASGAVAALMGGFLMRFPKLKIEML
;
A
#
# COMPACT_ATOMS: atom_id res chain seq x y z
N MET A 1 -12.51 28.23 13.79
CA MET A 1 -13.53 27.26 14.25
C MET A 1 -13.32 25.98 13.47
N LEU A 2 -12.86 24.91 14.14
CA LEU A 2 -12.32 23.69 13.52
C LEU A 2 -13.42 22.69 13.16
N ILE A 3 -14.60 23.18 12.77
CA ILE A 3 -15.77 22.40 12.37
C ILE A 3 -16.45 23.20 11.25
N PRO A 4 -16.50 22.70 9.99
CA PRO A 4 -17.11 23.40 8.87
C PRO A 4 -18.65 23.28 8.96
N LEU A 5 -19.25 23.91 9.96
CA LEU A 5 -20.70 23.94 10.17
C LEU A 5 -21.30 25.33 9.99
N ARG A 6 -20.51 26.36 9.63
CA ARG A 6 -21.03 27.70 9.34
C ARG A 6 -20.55 28.21 7.99
N HIS A 7 -21.19 27.67 6.96
CA HIS A 7 -21.45 28.35 5.70
C HIS A 7 -22.92 28.77 5.76
N GLU A 8 -23.24 29.95 5.25
CA GLU A 8 -24.49 30.71 5.52
C GLU A 8 -25.82 29.98 5.19
N ASN A 9 -25.79 28.74 4.69
CA ASN A 9 -26.98 27.94 4.37
C ASN A 9 -26.88 26.43 4.71
N MET A 10 -25.92 25.98 5.53
CA MET A 10 -25.86 24.58 5.97
C MET A 10 -25.97 24.48 7.49
N GLU A 11 -27.19 24.32 7.97
CA GLU A 11 -27.43 23.86 9.34
C GLU A 11 -27.23 22.35 9.38
N GLY A 12 -26.26 21.87 10.17
CA GLY A 12 -26.01 20.44 10.34
C GLY A 12 -27.26 19.76 10.91
N ARG A 13 -27.88 18.87 10.15
CA ARG A 13 -29.12 18.17 10.53
C ARG A 13 -28.83 16.92 11.36
N ARG A 14 -27.63 16.34 11.21
CA ARG A 14 -27.23 15.07 11.83
C ARG A 14 -25.80 15.15 12.37
N TRP A 15 -25.59 14.53 13.53
CA TRP A 15 -24.25 14.26 14.04
C TRP A 15 -23.55 13.21 13.18
N PRO A 16 -22.27 13.44 12.79
CA PRO A 16 -21.54 12.61 11.85
C PRO A 16 -20.88 11.39 12.50
N VAL A 17 -21.71 10.55 13.10
CA VAL A 17 -21.28 9.38 13.88
C VAL A 17 -20.58 8.34 13.02
N VAL A 18 -20.97 8.17 11.75
CA VAL A 18 -20.35 7.19 10.86
C VAL A 18 -18.95 7.66 10.45
N THR A 19 -18.78 8.95 10.17
CA THR A 19 -17.47 9.53 9.85
C THR A 19 -16.52 9.37 11.03
N PHE A 20 -16.97 9.68 12.26
CA PHE A 20 -16.17 9.42 13.46
C PHE A 20 -15.84 7.95 13.64
N ALA A 21 -16.79 7.04 13.39
CA ALA A 21 -16.54 5.60 13.48
C ALA A 21 -15.51 5.12 12.44
N LEU A 22 -15.56 5.61 11.20
CA LEU A 22 -14.57 5.31 10.16
C LEU A 22 -13.18 5.84 10.55
N ILE A 23 -13.09 7.07 11.06
CA ILE A 23 -11.83 7.63 11.54
C ILE A 23 -11.27 6.79 12.69
N ALA A 24 -12.10 6.49 13.70
CA ALA A 24 -11.70 5.66 14.83
C ALA A 24 -11.23 4.27 14.40
N LEU A 25 -11.92 3.63 13.46
CA LEU A 25 -11.55 2.33 12.91
C LEU A 25 -10.17 2.38 12.23
N ASN A 26 -9.92 3.39 11.39
CA ASN A 26 -8.61 3.60 10.76
C ASN A 26 -7.50 3.82 11.78
N VAL A 27 -7.77 4.62 12.82
CA VAL A 27 -6.80 4.88 13.90
C VAL A 27 -6.52 3.60 14.69
N VAL A 28 -7.54 2.83 15.07
CA VAL A 28 -7.37 1.57 15.81
C VAL A 28 -6.57 0.56 15.00
N ILE A 29 -6.90 0.38 13.71
CA ILE A 29 -6.15 -0.51 12.83
C ILE A 29 -4.71 -0.04 12.67
N PHE A 30 -4.50 1.26 12.44
CA PHE A 30 -3.15 1.84 12.38
C PHE A 30 -2.35 1.56 13.64
N LEU A 31 -2.89 1.87 14.84
CA LEU A 31 -2.20 1.60 16.10
C LEU A 31 -1.90 0.11 16.31
N GLY A 32 -2.80 -0.78 15.85
CA GLY A 32 -2.61 -2.22 15.93
C GLY A 32 -1.63 -2.82 14.92
N THR A 33 -1.24 -2.07 13.88
CA THR A 33 -0.44 -2.60 12.75
C THR A 33 0.83 -1.83 12.47
N HIS A 34 0.89 -0.52 12.76
CA HIS A 34 1.95 0.38 12.34
C HIS A 34 3.34 -0.08 12.75
N TRP A 35 3.54 -0.39 14.04
CA TRP A 35 4.85 -0.82 14.54
C TRP A 35 5.29 -2.15 13.96
N LYS A 36 4.36 -3.10 13.78
CA LYS A 36 4.66 -4.37 13.13
C LYS A 36 5.06 -4.18 11.67
N ILE A 37 4.36 -3.32 10.94
CA ILE A 37 4.73 -2.99 9.55
C ILE A 37 6.11 -2.31 9.51
N GLU A 38 6.37 -1.36 10.41
CA GLU A 38 7.65 -0.65 10.49
C GLU A 38 8.82 -1.59 10.82
N GLU A 39 8.59 -2.61 11.64
CA GLU A 39 9.57 -3.65 11.97
C GLU A 39 9.78 -4.66 10.83
N GLN A 40 8.71 -5.09 10.16
CA GLN A 40 8.76 -6.17 9.17
C GLN A 40 9.23 -5.73 7.78
N GLU A 41 8.85 -4.53 7.34
CA GLU A 41 9.04 -4.13 5.94
C GLU A 41 10.49 -3.88 5.51
N PRO A 42 11.39 -3.33 6.34
CA PRO A 42 12.81 -3.20 5.98
C PRO A 42 13.44 -4.55 5.63
N GLU A 43 13.34 -5.53 6.53
CA GLU A 43 13.92 -6.86 6.32
C GLU A 43 13.27 -7.57 5.12
N ARG A 44 11.93 -7.51 5.00
CA ARG A 44 11.23 -8.11 3.86
C ARG A 44 11.71 -7.51 2.53
N ARG A 45 11.93 -6.20 2.48
CA ARG A 45 12.41 -5.51 1.27
C ARG A 45 13.84 -5.92 0.96
N GLU A 46 14.71 -5.96 1.96
CA GLU A 46 16.11 -6.38 1.82
C GLU A 46 16.18 -7.81 1.27
N VAL A 47 15.56 -8.79 1.93
CA VAL A 47 15.57 -10.20 1.50
C VAL A 47 15.08 -10.35 0.06
N ARG A 48 13.97 -9.68 -0.30
CA ARG A 48 13.44 -9.71 -1.67
C ARG A 48 14.42 -9.11 -2.68
N MET A 49 15.00 -7.95 -2.37
CA MET A 49 15.93 -7.28 -3.29
C MET A 49 17.23 -8.06 -3.45
N HIS A 50 17.78 -8.59 -2.35
CA HIS A 50 19.02 -9.38 -2.34
C HIS A 50 18.90 -10.64 -3.18
N ILE A 51 17.77 -11.36 -3.06
CA ILE A 51 17.44 -12.50 -3.91
C ILE A 51 17.42 -12.09 -5.39
N LEU A 52 16.74 -11.01 -5.73
CA LEU A 52 16.65 -10.54 -7.12
C LEU A 52 18.02 -10.15 -7.67
N VAL A 53 18.86 -9.51 -6.87
CA VAL A 53 20.23 -9.14 -7.25
C VAL A 53 21.08 -10.39 -7.53
N LEU A 54 21.09 -11.37 -6.62
CA LEU A 54 21.85 -12.60 -6.83
C LEU A 54 21.33 -13.37 -8.04
N ALA A 55 20.01 -13.54 -8.16
CA ALA A 55 19.41 -14.26 -9.28
C ALA A 55 19.64 -13.56 -10.65
N ALA A 56 19.78 -12.23 -10.66
CA ALA A 56 20.08 -11.47 -11.87
C ALA A 56 21.55 -11.56 -12.29
N LYS A 57 22.48 -11.58 -11.33
CA LYS A 57 23.93 -11.63 -11.58
C LYS A 57 24.49 -13.03 -11.73
N HIS A 58 23.93 -13.98 -10.99
CA HIS A 58 24.41 -15.36 -10.87
C HIS A 58 23.25 -16.34 -11.15
N PRO A 59 22.78 -16.42 -12.40
CA PRO A 59 21.66 -17.29 -12.79
C PRO A 59 21.94 -18.79 -12.60
N GLU A 60 23.19 -19.17 -12.34
CA GLU A 60 23.64 -20.53 -12.08
C GLU A 60 23.49 -21.00 -10.62
N LEU A 61 23.10 -20.10 -9.70
CA LEU A 61 22.83 -20.44 -8.31
C LEU A 61 21.55 -21.27 -8.19
N LYS A 62 21.57 -22.26 -7.31
CA LYS A 62 20.37 -23.04 -6.98
C LYS A 62 19.48 -22.23 -6.05
N MET A 63 18.18 -22.30 -6.27
CA MET A 63 17.16 -21.62 -5.47
C MET A 63 16.15 -22.63 -4.95
N SER A 64 15.48 -22.31 -3.86
CA SER A 64 14.32 -23.08 -3.42
C SER A 64 13.13 -22.82 -4.36
N GLU A 65 12.17 -23.74 -4.41
CA GLU A 65 11.00 -23.62 -5.29
C GLU A 65 10.22 -22.30 -5.08
N GLU A 66 10.12 -21.82 -3.83
CA GLU A 66 9.44 -20.56 -3.52
C GLU A 66 10.20 -19.34 -4.04
N VAL A 67 11.53 -19.37 -3.95
CA VAL A 67 12.40 -18.30 -4.47
C VAL A 67 12.39 -18.29 -5.99
N GLU A 68 12.44 -19.45 -6.65
CA GLU A 68 12.34 -19.56 -8.11
C GLU A 68 11.01 -18.96 -8.60
N LYS A 69 9.89 -19.36 -8.00
CA LYS A 69 8.57 -18.81 -8.32
C LYS A 69 8.51 -17.29 -8.19
N PHE A 70 9.10 -16.74 -7.13
CA PHE A 70 9.17 -15.30 -6.93
C PHE A 70 10.02 -14.59 -7.98
N VAL A 71 11.22 -15.12 -8.27
CA VAL A 71 12.11 -14.54 -9.28
C VAL A 71 11.47 -14.57 -10.67
N ASP A 72 10.85 -15.69 -11.05
CA ASP A 72 10.19 -15.85 -12.35
C ASP A 72 8.96 -14.95 -12.47
N GLU A 73 8.23 -14.77 -11.38
CA GLU A 73 7.17 -13.78 -11.32
C GLU A 73 7.70 -12.36 -11.56
N VAL A 74 8.76 -11.95 -10.86
CA VAL A 74 9.33 -10.61 -11.04
C VAL A 74 9.83 -10.45 -12.47
N LYS A 75 10.50 -11.45 -13.05
CA LYS A 75 10.95 -11.43 -14.46
C LYS A 75 9.80 -11.30 -15.45
N SER A 76 8.67 -11.96 -15.20
CA SER A 76 7.52 -11.95 -16.11
C SER A 76 6.65 -10.69 -16.00
N LYS A 77 6.61 -10.06 -14.82
CA LYS A 77 5.73 -8.91 -14.53
C LYS A 77 6.44 -7.56 -14.50
N ALA A 78 7.73 -7.52 -14.17
CA ALA A 78 8.51 -6.28 -14.17
C ALA A 78 8.91 -5.87 -15.60
N PRO A 79 9.12 -4.57 -15.86
CA PRO A 79 9.68 -4.12 -17.14
C PRO A 79 11.04 -4.78 -17.41
N GLU A 80 11.33 -5.16 -18.65
CA GLU A 80 12.61 -5.82 -19.00
C GLU A 80 13.84 -4.99 -18.55
N ALA A 81 13.75 -3.67 -18.65
CA ALA A 81 14.77 -2.74 -18.18
C ALA A 81 15.10 -2.90 -16.69
N PHE A 82 14.14 -3.30 -15.85
CA PHE A 82 14.38 -3.56 -14.43
C PHE A 82 15.34 -4.74 -14.24
N TRP A 83 15.13 -5.84 -14.94
CA TRP A 83 15.99 -7.02 -14.85
C TRP A 83 17.39 -6.74 -15.41
N GLN A 84 17.46 -6.05 -16.55
CA GLN A 84 18.73 -5.61 -17.14
C GLN A 84 19.49 -4.65 -16.22
N GLN A 85 18.78 -3.78 -15.49
CA GLN A 85 19.40 -2.89 -14.52
C GLN A 85 19.99 -3.67 -13.35
N LEU A 86 19.29 -4.68 -12.82
CA LEU A 86 19.78 -5.51 -11.70
C LEU A 86 21.05 -6.30 -12.04
N SER A 87 21.12 -6.86 -13.25
CA SER A 87 22.29 -7.61 -13.72
C SER A 87 23.48 -6.71 -14.11
N SER A 88 23.25 -5.41 -14.29
CA SER A 88 24.30 -4.47 -14.70
C SER A 88 25.35 -4.22 -13.62
N SER A 89 26.62 -4.50 -13.95
CA SER A 89 27.76 -4.14 -13.09
C SER A 89 27.97 -2.64 -12.91
N LYS A 90 27.31 -1.79 -13.71
CA LYS A 90 27.40 -0.32 -13.62
C LYS A 90 26.33 0.31 -12.71
N ARG A 91 25.37 -0.47 -12.19
CA ARG A 91 24.36 0.06 -11.29
C ARG A 91 24.98 0.50 -9.97
N LYS A 92 24.41 1.51 -9.32
CA LYS A 92 24.78 1.86 -7.94
C LYS A 92 24.31 0.73 -7.00
N PRO A 93 25.09 0.37 -5.96
CA PRO A 93 24.61 -0.54 -4.93
C PRO A 93 23.34 0.00 -4.27
N GLU A 94 22.41 -0.87 -3.92
CA GLU A 94 21.19 -0.52 -3.21
C GLU A 94 21.46 -0.27 -1.72
N ASP A 95 22.37 -1.05 -1.12
CA ASP A 95 22.77 -0.98 0.29
C ASP A 95 24.20 -1.52 0.49
N ASP A 96 24.65 -1.57 1.75
CA ASP A 96 25.99 -2.04 2.12
C ASP A 96 26.21 -3.53 1.81
N TRP A 97 25.17 -4.35 1.93
CA TRP A 97 25.23 -5.78 1.58
C TRP A 97 25.49 -5.94 0.08
N ASP A 98 24.77 -5.19 -0.74
CA ASP A 98 24.91 -5.22 -2.18
C ASP A 98 26.28 -4.68 -2.61
N ALA A 99 26.81 -3.67 -1.91
CA ALA A 99 28.17 -3.21 -2.17
C ALA A 99 29.22 -4.31 -1.92
N GLN A 100 29.04 -5.12 -0.87
CA GLN A 100 29.97 -6.19 -0.50
C GLN A 100 29.86 -7.42 -1.42
N ILE A 101 28.64 -7.89 -1.69
CA ILE A 101 28.43 -9.15 -2.42
C ILE A 101 28.89 -9.07 -3.88
N ARG A 102 29.00 -7.87 -4.44
CA ARG A 102 29.38 -7.64 -5.85
C ARG A 102 30.83 -7.95 -6.17
N ASP A 103 31.70 -7.94 -5.17
CA ASP A 103 33.12 -8.23 -5.31
C ASP A 103 33.43 -9.69 -4.94
N VAL A 104 32.40 -10.49 -4.63
CA VAL A 104 32.53 -11.92 -4.31
C VAL A 104 32.39 -12.74 -5.60
N ASP A 105 33.49 -13.36 -6.01
CA ASP A 105 33.51 -14.31 -7.14
C ASP A 105 33.43 -15.78 -6.68
N ASP A 106 33.53 -16.05 -5.38
CA ASP A 106 33.45 -17.41 -4.84
C ASP A 106 32.03 -17.95 -4.91
N ARG A 107 31.84 -18.96 -5.77
CA ARG A 107 30.55 -19.62 -5.98
C ARG A 107 30.00 -20.26 -4.72
N GLU A 108 30.84 -20.83 -3.85
CA GLU A 108 30.36 -21.47 -2.61
C GLU A 108 29.80 -20.41 -1.66
N GLN A 109 30.48 -19.27 -1.55
CA GLN A 109 30.02 -18.14 -0.74
C GLN A 109 28.72 -17.53 -1.29
N LEU A 110 28.60 -17.35 -2.61
CA LEU A 110 27.38 -16.85 -3.25
C LEU A 110 26.21 -17.81 -3.08
N GLN A 111 26.45 -19.12 -3.19
CA GLN A 111 25.42 -20.13 -2.95
C GLN A 111 24.98 -20.15 -1.49
N ALA A 112 25.91 -20.04 -0.53
CA ALA A 112 25.59 -19.99 0.89
C ALA A 112 24.71 -18.77 1.23
N GLU A 113 24.96 -17.62 0.60
CA GLU A 113 24.13 -16.43 0.79
C GLU A 113 22.75 -16.58 0.15
N MET A 114 22.66 -17.16 -1.06
CA MET A 114 21.37 -17.51 -1.67
C MET A 114 20.57 -18.47 -0.77
N ASP A 115 21.21 -19.50 -0.21
CA ASP A 115 20.56 -20.48 0.67
C ASP A 115 20.06 -19.81 1.95
N ARG A 116 20.85 -18.90 2.54
CA ARG A 116 20.45 -18.11 3.72
C ARG A 116 19.23 -17.25 3.43
N LEU A 117 19.23 -16.52 2.31
CA LEU A 117 18.09 -15.70 1.89
C LEU A 117 16.86 -16.56 1.60
N ALA A 118 17.04 -17.70 0.94
CA ALA A 118 15.97 -18.65 0.62
C ALA A 118 15.33 -19.26 1.88
N GLN A 119 16.08 -19.43 2.97
CA GLN A 119 15.53 -19.85 4.26
C GLN A 119 14.73 -18.73 4.93
N ARG A 120 15.17 -17.47 4.80
CA ARG A 120 14.50 -16.33 5.45
C ARG A 120 13.25 -15.85 4.70
N PHE A 121 13.26 -15.98 3.38
CA PHE A 121 12.22 -15.49 2.49
C PHE A 121 10.78 -15.96 2.80
N PRO A 122 10.50 -17.27 3.00
CA PRO A 122 9.16 -17.74 3.35
C PRO A 122 8.64 -17.10 4.65
N GLU A 123 9.54 -16.92 5.63
CA GLU A 123 9.18 -16.42 6.94
C GLU A 123 8.76 -14.95 6.87
N VAL A 124 9.58 -14.09 6.25
CA VAL A 124 9.30 -12.65 6.11
C VAL A 124 8.08 -12.38 5.24
N GLN A 125 7.78 -13.26 4.26
CA GLN A 125 6.53 -13.18 3.52
C GLN A 125 5.31 -13.56 4.36
N ARG A 126 5.38 -14.70 5.06
CA ARG A 126 4.24 -15.25 5.80
C ARG A 126 3.77 -14.31 6.91
N ILE A 127 4.70 -13.65 7.60
CA ILE A 127 4.37 -12.77 8.73
C ILE A 127 4.02 -11.34 8.32
N SER A 128 4.28 -10.94 7.06
CA SER A 128 4.06 -9.56 6.61
C SER A 128 2.58 -9.19 6.60
N ILE A 129 2.25 -8.11 7.29
CA ILE A 129 0.89 -7.55 7.27
C ILE A 129 0.53 -7.06 5.88
N LEU A 130 1.46 -6.40 5.17
CA LEU A 130 1.20 -5.88 3.84
C LEU A 130 0.95 -7.00 2.84
N GLU A 131 1.75 -8.08 2.88
CA GLU A 131 1.54 -9.22 1.98
C GLU A 131 0.17 -9.86 2.17
N ASN A 132 -0.34 -9.91 3.39
CA ASN A 132 -1.60 -10.58 3.70
C ASN A 132 -2.85 -9.71 3.52
N TYR A 133 -2.73 -8.40 3.72
CA TYR A 133 -3.90 -7.50 3.85
C TYR A 133 -3.87 -6.26 2.95
N ALA A 134 -2.73 -5.90 2.36
CA ALA A 134 -2.68 -4.85 1.36
C ALA A 134 -3.10 -5.39 -0.02
N PHE A 135 -3.55 -4.50 -0.90
CA PHE A 135 -4.02 -4.86 -2.22
C PHE A 135 -2.85 -4.92 -3.19
N VAL A 136 -2.55 -6.09 -3.75
CA VAL A 136 -1.51 -6.26 -4.78
C VAL A 136 -2.21 -6.53 -6.12
N PRO A 137 -2.11 -5.62 -7.11
CA PRO A 137 -2.76 -5.78 -8.41
C PRO A 137 -2.44 -7.09 -9.12
N ALA A 138 -1.17 -7.51 -9.04
CA ALA A 138 -0.70 -8.76 -9.62
C ALA A 138 -1.28 -10.02 -8.97
N HIS A 139 -1.78 -9.92 -7.73
CA HIS A 139 -2.29 -11.00 -6.88
C HIS A 139 -3.46 -10.55 -5.99
N PRO A 140 -4.59 -10.18 -6.60
CA PRO A 140 -5.68 -9.60 -5.83
C PRO A 140 -6.30 -10.66 -4.91
N LYS A 141 -6.14 -10.49 -3.59
CA LYS A 141 -6.80 -11.32 -2.59
C LYS A 141 -8.19 -10.75 -2.32
N PRO A 142 -9.28 -11.54 -2.26
CA PRO A 142 -10.63 -11.01 -2.02
C PRO A 142 -10.74 -10.13 -0.78
N ILE A 143 -10.07 -10.51 0.31
CA ILE A 143 -10.06 -9.72 1.55
C ILE A 143 -9.33 -8.37 1.40
N SER A 144 -8.31 -8.30 0.54
CA SER A 144 -7.46 -7.12 0.37
C SER A 144 -8.18 -5.92 -0.26
N TYR A 145 -9.25 -6.15 -1.03
CA TYR A 145 -10.10 -5.08 -1.56
C TYR A 145 -10.73 -4.23 -0.46
N LEU A 146 -10.97 -4.84 0.71
CA LEU A 146 -11.55 -4.15 1.86
C LEU A 146 -10.47 -3.77 2.88
N THR A 147 -9.58 -4.69 3.25
CA THR A 147 -8.62 -4.44 4.33
C THR A 147 -7.57 -3.40 3.96
N SER A 148 -7.16 -3.34 2.69
CA SER A 148 -6.19 -2.33 2.23
C SER A 148 -6.65 -0.90 2.49
N MET A 149 -7.97 -0.64 2.45
CA MET A 149 -8.57 0.67 2.69
C MET A 149 -8.29 1.21 4.09
N PHE A 150 -7.95 0.35 5.05
CA PHE A 150 -7.74 0.72 6.45
C PHE A 150 -6.28 0.63 6.90
N LEU A 151 -5.39 0.06 6.08
CA LEU A 151 -3.96 -0.01 6.35
C LEU A 151 -3.28 1.31 6.00
N HIS A 152 -2.44 1.83 6.89
CA HIS A 152 -1.69 3.05 6.66
C HIS A 152 -0.23 2.85 7.07
N ILE A 153 0.70 3.32 6.22
CA ILE A 153 2.13 3.32 6.51
C ILE A 153 2.56 4.75 6.84
N GLY A 154 2.92 4.97 8.10
CA GLY A 154 3.38 6.24 8.63
C GLY A 154 2.28 7.21 9.05
N TRP A 155 2.61 8.06 10.00
CA TRP A 155 1.69 9.02 10.62
C TRP A 155 1.12 10.03 9.64
N LEU A 156 1.95 10.59 8.76
CA LEU A 156 1.52 11.59 7.78
C LEU A 156 0.47 11.02 6.82
N HIS A 157 0.63 9.76 6.41
CA HIS A 157 -0.32 9.08 5.53
C HIS A 157 -1.68 8.91 6.21
N LEU A 158 -1.71 8.47 7.49
CA LEU A 158 -2.94 8.38 8.26
C LEU A 158 -3.59 9.76 8.44
N ILE A 159 -2.83 10.74 8.95
CA ILE A 159 -3.35 12.07 9.27
C ILE A 159 -3.93 12.73 8.02
N GLY A 160 -3.25 12.64 6.88
CA GLY A 160 -3.74 13.17 5.61
C GLY A 160 -5.09 12.57 5.21
N ASN A 161 -5.22 11.23 5.25
CA ASN A 161 -6.48 10.57 4.93
C ASN A 161 -7.60 10.98 5.90
N MET A 162 -7.33 11.00 7.20
CA MET A 162 -8.33 11.35 8.20
C MET A 162 -8.75 12.80 8.10
N TRP A 163 -7.84 13.71 7.72
CA TRP A 163 -8.15 15.11 7.48
C TRP A 163 -9.17 15.29 6.35
N PHE A 164 -8.94 14.68 5.19
CA PHE A 164 -9.86 14.77 4.06
C PHE A 164 -11.16 13.99 4.30
N LEU A 165 -11.09 12.84 4.98
CA LEU A 165 -12.28 12.10 5.41
C LEU A 165 -13.13 12.93 6.36
N TRP A 166 -12.52 13.66 7.28
CA TRP A 166 -13.19 14.55 8.22
C TRP A 166 -13.86 15.72 7.49
N LEU A 167 -13.17 16.36 6.54
CA LEU A 167 -13.71 17.48 5.75
C LEU A 167 -14.94 17.08 4.91
N ALA A 168 -14.81 16.05 4.07
CA ALA A 168 -15.89 15.65 3.17
C ALA A 168 -16.92 14.76 3.84
N GLY A 169 -16.49 13.85 4.71
CA GLY A 169 -17.32 12.82 5.33
C GLY A 169 -18.46 13.42 6.15
N PHE A 170 -18.18 14.45 6.95
CA PHE A 170 -19.21 15.12 7.75
C PHE A 170 -20.34 15.69 6.92
N ILE A 171 -20.00 16.42 5.87
CA ILE A 171 -20.98 17.06 5.00
C ILE A 171 -21.78 16.00 4.23
N LEU A 172 -21.10 14.97 3.73
CA LEU A 172 -21.75 13.90 2.97
C LEU A 172 -22.62 13.00 3.86
N GLU A 173 -22.21 12.69 5.08
CA GLU A 173 -23.03 11.91 6.02
C GLU A 173 -24.31 12.65 6.40
N ASP A 174 -24.23 13.97 6.62
CA ASP A 174 -25.41 14.78 6.91
C ASP A 174 -26.44 14.69 5.76
N GLN A 175 -25.97 14.82 4.52
CA GLN A 175 -26.81 14.86 3.33
C GLN A 175 -27.30 13.49 2.86
N TRP A 176 -26.43 12.49 2.83
CA TRP A 176 -26.74 11.15 2.32
C TRP A 176 -27.25 10.22 3.42
N GLY A 177 -27.03 10.58 4.68
CA GLY A 177 -27.42 9.79 5.83
C GLY A 177 -26.52 8.59 6.11
N ARG A 178 -26.80 7.95 7.25
CA ARG A 178 -25.93 6.94 7.88
C ARG A 178 -25.91 5.58 7.18
N VAL A 179 -26.70 5.38 6.14
CA VAL A 179 -26.77 4.12 5.38
C VAL A 179 -26.04 4.27 4.05
N ILE A 180 -26.40 5.28 3.27
CA ILE A 180 -25.84 5.48 1.92
C ILE A 180 -24.37 5.90 2.00
N TYR A 181 -24.02 6.79 2.94
CA TYR A 181 -22.64 7.28 3.10
C TYR A 181 -21.60 6.16 3.31
N PRO A 182 -21.73 5.26 4.31
CA PRO A 182 -20.74 4.20 4.50
C PRO A 182 -20.74 3.17 3.36
N ILE A 183 -21.89 2.85 2.78
CA ILE A 183 -21.96 1.95 1.60
C ILE A 183 -21.17 2.55 0.45
N PHE A 184 -21.37 3.84 0.17
CA PHE A 184 -20.62 4.54 -0.87
C PHE A 184 -19.12 4.55 -0.58
N TYR A 185 -18.70 4.85 0.66
CA TYR A 185 -17.28 4.82 1.06
C TYR A 185 -16.64 3.45 0.76
N LEU A 186 -17.30 2.36 1.17
CA LEU A 186 -16.79 1.00 0.96
C LEU A 186 -16.73 0.63 -0.52
N LEU A 187 -17.82 0.83 -1.26
CA LEU A 187 -17.87 0.53 -2.70
C LEU A 187 -16.85 1.37 -3.49
N ALA A 188 -16.66 2.63 -3.11
CA ALA A 188 -15.69 3.50 -3.75
C ALA A 188 -14.24 3.04 -3.51
N GLY A 189 -13.89 2.57 -2.31
CA GLY A 189 -12.56 2.02 -2.06
C GLY A 189 -12.29 0.72 -2.83
N VAL A 190 -13.29 -0.16 -2.92
CA VAL A 190 -13.21 -1.36 -3.78
C VAL A 190 -13.05 -0.96 -5.25
N ALA A 191 -13.85 -0.01 -5.73
CA ALA A 191 -13.75 0.50 -7.09
C ALA A 191 -12.39 1.15 -7.37
N ALA A 192 -11.83 1.91 -6.43
CA ALA A 192 -10.49 2.48 -6.56
C ALA A 192 -9.41 1.41 -6.71
N SER A 193 -9.51 0.31 -5.96
CA SER A 193 -8.58 -0.84 -6.08
C SER A 193 -8.73 -1.53 -7.44
N LEU A 194 -9.96 -1.72 -7.92
CA LEU A 194 -10.23 -2.27 -9.25
C LEU A 194 -9.67 -1.38 -10.36
N VAL A 195 -9.87 -0.07 -10.27
CA VAL A 195 -9.30 0.91 -11.21
C VAL A 195 -7.77 0.87 -11.15
N HIS A 196 -7.18 0.83 -9.95
CA HIS A 196 -5.74 0.71 -9.81
C HIS A 196 -5.19 -0.54 -10.50
N ALA A 197 -5.85 -1.70 -10.33
CA ALA A 197 -5.48 -2.94 -10.99
C ALA A 197 -5.71 -2.92 -12.50
N LEU A 198 -6.75 -2.24 -12.99
CA LEU A 198 -6.99 -2.07 -14.42
C LEU A 198 -5.84 -1.33 -15.11
N PHE A 199 -5.30 -0.29 -14.46
CA PHE A 199 -4.18 0.49 -15.00
C PHE A 199 -2.80 -0.11 -14.70
N ASN A 200 -2.68 -1.00 -13.70
CA ASN A 200 -1.42 -1.56 -13.26
C ASN A 200 -1.51 -3.08 -12.98
N PRO A 201 -1.98 -3.91 -13.94
CA PRO A 201 -2.33 -5.31 -13.67
C PRO A 201 -1.13 -6.18 -13.26
N SER A 202 0.07 -5.84 -13.72
CA SER A 202 1.31 -6.56 -13.41
C SER A 202 2.04 -6.00 -12.18
N SER A 203 1.50 -4.98 -11.51
CA SER A 203 2.19 -4.36 -10.37
C SER A 203 2.27 -5.31 -9.18
N LEU A 204 3.50 -5.59 -8.75
CA LEU A 204 3.83 -6.31 -7.52
C LEU A 204 3.84 -5.38 -6.28
N GLY A 205 3.62 -4.08 -6.49
CA GLY A 205 3.55 -3.09 -5.43
C GLY A 205 2.24 -3.21 -4.65
N ALA A 206 2.35 -3.29 -3.33
CA ALA A 206 1.20 -3.27 -2.44
C ALA A 206 0.59 -1.85 -2.36
N ALA A 207 -0.72 -1.77 -2.58
CA ALA A 207 -1.54 -0.58 -2.37
C ALA A 207 -2.31 -0.69 -1.05
N PHE A 208 -2.37 0.42 -0.32
CA PHE A 208 -2.98 0.55 1.00
C PHE A 208 -3.37 2.00 1.26
N GLY A 209 -4.29 2.21 2.19
CA GLY A 209 -4.77 3.51 2.63
C GLY A 209 -6.21 3.79 2.20
N ALA A 210 -6.85 4.70 2.93
CA ALA A 210 -8.23 5.11 2.65
C ALA A 210 -8.37 6.02 1.42
N SER A 211 -7.25 6.38 0.79
CA SER A 211 -7.15 7.51 -0.16
C SER A 211 -8.06 7.36 -1.37
N GLY A 212 -8.24 6.15 -1.91
CA GLY A 212 -9.17 5.90 -3.00
C GLY A 212 -10.63 6.20 -2.63
N ALA A 213 -11.07 5.74 -1.46
CA ALA A 213 -12.42 6.02 -0.96
C ALA A 213 -12.59 7.50 -0.60
N VAL A 214 -11.59 8.11 0.02
CA VAL A 214 -11.59 9.54 0.37
C VAL A 214 -11.60 10.41 -0.88
N ALA A 215 -10.84 10.08 -1.92
CA ALA A 215 -10.84 10.80 -3.19
C ALA A 215 -12.22 10.73 -3.87
N ALA A 216 -12.88 9.57 -3.82
CA ALA A 216 -14.24 9.43 -4.33
C ALA A 216 -15.26 10.25 -3.52
N LEU A 217 -15.13 10.31 -2.20
CA LEU A 217 -15.94 11.20 -1.36
C LEU A 217 -15.70 12.66 -1.72
N MET A 218 -14.44 13.08 -1.88
CA MET A 218 -14.11 14.43 -2.34
C MET A 218 -14.74 14.74 -3.71
N GLY A 219 -14.69 13.79 -4.65
CA GLY A 219 -15.38 13.91 -5.94
C GLY A 219 -16.90 14.05 -5.79
N GLY A 220 -17.52 13.23 -4.94
CA GLY A 220 -18.94 13.31 -4.60
C GLY A 220 -19.33 14.65 -3.97
N PHE A 221 -18.47 15.18 -3.09
CA PHE A 221 -18.62 16.51 -2.50
C PHE A 221 -18.59 17.60 -3.58
N LEU A 222 -17.57 17.60 -4.45
CA LEU A 222 -17.45 18.59 -5.53
C LEU A 222 -18.64 18.56 -6.48
N MET A 223 -19.12 17.36 -6.84
CA MET A 223 -20.30 17.20 -7.70
C MET A 223 -21.60 17.66 -7.04
N ARG A 224 -21.73 17.46 -5.73
CA ARG A 224 -22.93 17.84 -4.97
C ARG A 224 -22.97 19.33 -4.60
N PHE A 225 -21.80 19.95 -4.47
CA PHE A 225 -21.61 21.33 -4.01
C PHE A 225 -20.78 22.18 -5.00
N PRO A 226 -21.10 22.19 -6.30
CA PRO A 226 -20.25 22.81 -7.32
C PRO A 226 -20.16 24.34 -7.21
N LYS A 227 -21.06 24.97 -6.46
CA LYS A 227 -21.14 26.44 -6.25
C LYS A 227 -20.79 26.86 -4.83
N LEU A 228 -20.38 25.92 -3.97
CA LEU A 228 -20.03 26.24 -2.59
C LEU A 228 -18.72 27.05 -2.58
N LYS A 229 -18.78 28.25 -2.01
CA LYS A 229 -17.60 29.09 -1.80
C LYS A 229 -16.94 28.68 -0.48
N ILE A 230 -15.66 28.32 -0.53
CA ILE A 230 -14.85 28.07 0.66
C ILE A 230 -14.24 29.40 1.06
N GLU A 231 -14.73 29.98 2.15
CA GLU A 231 -14.13 31.18 2.75
C GLU A 231 -13.04 30.74 3.72
N MET A 232 -11.80 31.13 3.42
CA MET A 232 -10.67 30.96 4.33
C MET A 232 -10.65 32.19 5.23
N LEU A 233 -10.80 31.99 6.54
CA LEU A 233 -10.65 33.04 7.56
C LEU A 233 -9.19 33.45 7.74
#